data_AF-A0A3M7RPK4-F1
#
_entry.id   AF-A0A3M7RPK4-F1
#
_cell.length_a   1.000
_cell.length_b   1.000
_cell.length_c   1.000
_cell.angle_alpha   90.00
_cell.angle_beta   90.00
_cell.angle_gamma   90.00
#
_symmetry.space_group_name_H-M   'P 1'
#
loop_
_entity.id
_entity.type
_entity.pdbx_description
1 polymer ?
#
loop_
_entity_poly.entity_id
_entity_poly.type
_entity_poly.pdbx_seq_one_letter_code
_entity_poly.pdbx_strand_id
1 'polypeptide(L)' 'MIQEANIGLGIFGKEGRNAARSADFAFSKFKCVRRILLVHGFLYYTRGANLVNLFKILKLKI' A
#
# COMPACT_ATOMS: atom_id res chain seq x y z
N MET A 1 15.04 3.14 -8.31
CA MET A 1 13.90 2.56 -9.05
C MET A 1 12.79 1.97 -8.16
N ILE A 2 13.00 0.88 -7.39
CA ILE A 2 11.98 0.36 -6.44
C ILE A 2 12.17 0.97 -5.05
N GLN A 3 13.40 0.96 -4.52
CA GLN A 3 13.72 1.49 -3.19
C GLN A 3 13.72 3.02 -3.12
N GLU A 4 13.88 3.69 -4.26
CA GLU A 4 13.80 5.16 -4.35
C GLU A 4 12.35 5.67 -4.46
N ALA A 5 11.40 4.78 -4.76
CA ALA A 5 10.00 5.17 -4.87
C ALA A 5 9.37 5.28 -3.48
N ASN A 6 8.37 6.15 -3.32
CA ASN A 6 7.62 6.24 -2.06
C ASN A 6 6.85 4.96 -1.74
N ILE A 7 6.47 4.21 -2.78
CA ILE A 7 5.77 2.92 -2.66
C ILE A 7 6.36 1.97 -3.69
N GLY A 8 7.02 0.92 -3.23
CA GLY A 8 7.58 -0.15 -4.05
C GLY A 8 6.56 -1.22 -4.38
N LEU A 9 6.31 -1.45 -5.67
CA LEU A 9 5.45 -2.54 -6.17
C LEU A 9 6.28 -3.56 -6.95
N GLY A 10 6.42 -4.75 -6.39
CA GLY A 10 7.22 -5.84 -6.95
C GLY A 10 6.37 -6.92 -7.62
N ILE A 11 6.84 -7.42 -8.77
CA ILE A 11 6.21 -8.56 -9.46
C ILE A 11 7.09 -9.80 -9.26
N PHE A 12 6.46 -10.94 -8.92
CA PHE A 12 7.18 -12.21 -8.86
C PHE A 12 7.64 -12.63 -10.27
N GLY A 13 8.95 -12.65 -10.48
CA GLY A 13 9.56 -13.26 -11.67
C GLY A 13 9.62 -14.78 -11.55
N LYS A 14 9.64 -15.46 -12.70
CA LYS A 14 9.83 -16.92 -12.75
C LYS A 14 11.25 -17.36 -12.39
N GLU A 15 12.23 -16.55 -12.79
CA GLU A 15 13.67 -16.86 -12.65
C GLU A 15 14.30 -16.11 -11.47
N GLY A 16 13.72 -14.98 -11.06
CA GLY A 16 14.25 -14.13 -10.01
C GLY A 16 13.16 -13.40 -9.25
N ARG A 17 13.37 -13.26 -7.94
CA ARG A 17 12.43 -12.60 -7.02
C ARG A 17 13.02 -11.37 -6.33
N ASN A 18 14.17 -10.89 -6.79
CA ASN A 18 14.88 -9.77 -6.15
C ASN A 18 14.02 -8.50 -6.11
N ALA A 19 13.35 -8.15 -7.20
CA ALA A 19 12.44 -7.00 -7.25
C ALA A 19 11.21 -7.16 -6.33
N ALA A 20 10.66 -8.38 -6.21
CA ALA A 20 9.55 -8.66 -5.30
C ALA A 20 10.00 -8.61 -3.83
N ARG A 21 11.23 -9.03 -3.53
CA ARG A 21 11.80 -9.05 -2.19
C ARG A 21 12.20 -7.65 -1.70
N SER A 22 12.54 -6.75 -2.61
CA SER A 22 12.91 -5.36 -2.28
C SER A 22 11.74 -4.37 -2.34
N ALA A 23 10.51 -4.85 -2.56
CA ALA A 23 9.30 -4.02 -2.67
C ALA A 23 8.43 -4.11 -1.41
N ASP A 24 7.64 -3.07 -1.14
CA ASP A 24 6.67 -3.03 -0.03
C ASP A 24 5.49 -3.99 -0.27
N PHE A 25 5.05 -4.08 -1.53
CA PHE A 25 4.01 -5.01 -1.95
C PHE A 25 4.50 -5.88 -3.10
N ALA A 26 4.25 -7.20 -3.00
CA ALA A 26 4.60 -8.16 -4.04
C ALA A 26 3.39 -8.93 -4.57
N PHE A 27 3.28 -9.09 -5.89
CA PHE A 27 2.17 -9.81 -6.52
C PHE A 27 2.60 -10.53 -7.80
N SER A 28 1.76 -11.45 -8.28
CA SER A 28 2.12 -12.37 -9.37
C SER A 28 1.97 -11.78 -10.78
N LYS A 29 1.03 -10.86 -10.99
CA LYS A 29 0.73 -10.28 -12.32
C LYS A 29 0.36 -8.80 -12.20
N PHE A 30 0.74 -8.00 -13.20
CA PHE A 30 0.46 -6.56 -13.22
C PHE A 30 -1.03 -6.20 -13.07
N LYS A 31 -1.96 -7.05 -13.54
CA LYS A 31 -3.40 -6.84 -13.36
C LYS A 31 -3.85 -6.68 -11.89
N CYS A 32 -3.08 -7.20 -10.94
CA CYS A 32 -3.38 -7.07 -9.51
C CYS A 32 -3.18 -5.63 -9.00
N VAL A 33 -2.31 -4.84 -9.65
CA VAL A 33 -2.05 -3.43 -9.32
C VAL A 33 -3.35 -2.63 -9.30
N ARG A 34 -4.22 -2.85 -10.30
CA ARG A 34 -5.52 -2.15 -10.38
C ARG A 34 -6.34 -2.30 -9.10
N ARG A 35 -6.42 -3.52 -8.57
CA ARG A 35 -7.19 -3.79 -7.34
C ARG A 35 -6.47 -3.25 -6.09
N ILE A 36 -5.14 -3.39 -6.04
CA ILE A 36 -4.33 -2.87 -4.93
C ILE A 36 -4.48 -1.36 -4.81
N LEU A 37 -4.39 -0.61 -5.91
CA LEU A 37 -4.53 0.85 -5.87
C LEU A 37 -5.98 1.30 -5.65
N LEU A 38 -6.91 0.81 -6.48
CA LEU A 38 -8.26 1.36 -6.50
C LEU A 38 -9.16 0.88 -5.35
N VAL A 39 -8.94 -0.34 -4.84
CA VAL A 39 -9.74 -0.87 -3.73
C VAL A 39 -8.97 -0.72 -2.43
N HIS A 40 -7.78 -1.31 -2.36
CA HIS A 40 -7.03 -1.33 -1.10
C HIS A 40 -6.43 0.05 -0.76
N GLY A 41 -5.87 0.76 -1.75
CA GLY A 41 -5.36 2.12 -1.56
C GLY A 41 -6.44 3.09 -1.10
N PHE A 42 -7.60 3.10 -1.78
CA PHE A 42 -8.73 3.95 -1.38
C PHE A 42 -9.25 3.64 0.02
N LEU A 43 -9.42 2.35 0.34
CA LEU A 43 -9.87 1.93 1.67
C LEU A 43 -8.86 2.30 2.77
N TYR A 44 -7.57 2.12 2.51
CA TYR A 44 -6.52 2.44 3.49
C TYR A 44 -6.45 3.94 3.74
N TYR A 45 -6.50 4.74 2.67
CA TYR A 45 -6.55 6.20 2.78
C TYR A 45 -7.76 6.68 3.59
N THR A 46 -8.96 6.20 3.25
CA THR A 46 -10.20 6.61 3.91
C THR A 46 -10.21 6.20 5.38
N ARG A 47 -9.79 4.97 5.70
CA ARG A 47 -9.72 4.48 7.09
C ARG A 47 -8.67 5.23 7.90
N GLY A 48 -7.49 5.48 7.33
CA GLY A 48 -6.45 6.26 7.98
C GLY A 48 -6.93 7.68 8.33
N ALA A 49 -7.57 8.36 7.39
CA ALA A 49 -8.15 9.69 7.63
C ALA A 49 -9.22 9.66 8.74
N ASN A 50 -10.11 8.66 8.72
CA ASN A 50 -11.14 8.50 9.75
C ASN A 50 -10.55 8.23 11.14
N LEU A 51 -9.50 7.42 11.24
CA LEU A 51 -8.82 7.15 12.51
C LEU A 51 -8.19 8.42 13.08
N VAL A 52 -7.54 9.24 12.25
CA VAL A 52 -6.97 10.52 12.68
C VAL A 52 -8.06 11.48 13.17
N ASN A 53 -9.18 11.56 12.46
CA ASN A 53 -10.32 12.39 12.86
C ASN A 53 -10.95 11.90 14.17
N LEU A 54 -11.13 10.58 14.32
CA LEU A 54 -11.66 10.00 15.56
C LEU A 54 -10.75 10.31 16.75
N PHE A 55 -9.44 10.14 16.59
CA PHE A 55 -8.47 10.44 17.64
C PHE A 55 -8.50 11.92 18.04
N LYS A 56 -8.62 12.85 17.07
CA LYS A 56 -8.77 14.28 17.36
C LYS A 56 -10.03 14.58 18.18
N ILE A 57 -11.17 13.98 17.82
CA ILE A 57 -12.43 14.18 18.54
C ILE A 57 -12.35 13.61 19.96
N LEU A 58 -11.77 12.43 20.13
CA LEU A 58 -11.59 11.82 21.46
C LEU A 58 -10.70 12.68 22.35
N LYS A 59 -9.63 13.26 21.81
CA LYS A 59 -8.74 14.20 22.53
C LYS A 59 -9.39 15.53 22.91
N LEU A 60 -10.44 15.96 22.23
CA LEU A 60 -11.19 17.18 22.55
C LEU A 60 -12.30 16.96 23.59
N LYS A 61 -12.64 15.70 23.87
CA LYS A 61 -13.67 15.31 24.85
C LYS A 61 -13.11 14.98 26.25
N ILE A 62 -11.79 14.94 26.40
CA ILE A 62 -11.06 14.71 27.65
C ILE A 62 -10.39 16.02 28.03
#